data_AF-B2WNW9-F1
#
_entry.id   AF-B2WNW9-F1
#
_cell.length_a   1.000
_cell.length_b   1.000
_cell.length_c   1.000
_cell.angle_alpha   90.00
_cell.angle_beta   90.00
_cell.angle_gamma   90.00
#
_symmetry.space_group_name_H-M   'P 1'
#
loop_
_entity.id
_entity.type
_entity.pdbx_description
1 polymer ?
#
loop_
_entity_poly.entity_id
_entity_poly.type
_entity_poly.pdbx_seq_one_letter_code
_entity_poly.pdbx_strand_id
1 'polypeptide(L)'
;MAPRRSGHGYGHSAVCDGAFASIETQVSLAYIILFTLVFFFIFAALFFVRKRSGRTGKALVSTSYISAVVMMLISNILETVSFILISCNTTNYFNYLNMVIASNVFYALATWCLLFVTVYILNALLTRYLHLGRGQQTSPVVKVIPLAVVTVMLPLICAGMRLWTYITITSDAERSGGGDMIVMKMRARRVAGGGLIVWVAVLFFSMLLWNILSLIRAAEILSGITWNWGAEMAQAYLQGAFQALAFVALMGIAKHPSWESMEDAVQQEYSPVGQQQATTTTTTYEGAQLDHFQSPAVYEAPVYVHAK
;
A
#
# COMPACT_ATOMS: atom_id res chain seq x y z
N MET A 1 -55.46 42.18 31.18
CA MET A 1 -54.82 40.86 31.04
C MET A 1 -53.85 40.93 29.87
N ALA A 2 -52.55 40.81 30.12
CA ALA A 2 -51.51 40.89 29.10
C ALA A 2 -51.10 39.47 28.64
N PRO A 3 -50.72 39.27 27.36
CA PRO A 3 -50.33 37.96 26.86
C PRO A 3 -48.98 37.56 27.48
N ARG A 4 -48.94 36.44 28.20
CA ARG A 4 -47.68 35.80 28.57
C ARG A 4 -47.04 35.25 27.29
N ARG A 5 -46.09 35.99 26.73
CA ARG A 5 -45.09 35.43 25.80
C ARG A 5 -44.30 34.39 26.56
N SER A 6 -44.72 33.13 26.47
CA SER A 6 -43.88 31.97 26.73
C SER A 6 -42.77 31.97 25.68
N GLY A 7 -41.70 32.69 25.99
CA GLY A 7 -40.43 32.62 25.29
C GLY A 7 -39.81 31.26 25.57
N HIS A 8 -40.31 30.22 24.92
CA HIS A 8 -39.50 29.06 24.63
C HIS A 8 -38.49 29.51 23.59
N GLY A 9 -37.35 30.00 24.08
CA GLY A 9 -36.12 30.00 23.32
C GLY A 9 -35.83 28.55 22.98
N TYR A 10 -36.40 28.10 21.86
CA TYR A 10 -35.90 26.94 21.14
C TYR A 10 -34.44 27.27 20.86
N GLY A 11 -33.56 26.74 21.70
CA GLY A 11 -32.17 26.60 21.35
C GLY A 11 -32.15 25.76 20.10
N HIS A 12 -32.14 26.44 18.95
CA HIS A 12 -31.85 25.83 17.67
C HIS A 12 -30.47 25.20 17.85
N SER A 13 -30.48 23.91 18.16
CA SER A 13 -29.31 23.08 18.08
C SER A 13 -28.94 23.17 16.60
N ALA A 14 -27.92 23.96 16.29
CA ALA A 14 -27.49 24.30 14.93
C ALA A 14 -26.95 23.09 14.14
N VAL A 15 -27.21 21.88 14.63
CA VAL A 15 -26.73 20.61 14.11
C VAL A 15 -27.96 19.87 13.60
N CYS A 16 -28.34 20.22 12.37
CA CYS A 16 -29.18 19.44 11.45
C CYS A 16 -30.37 18.71 12.10
N ASP A 17 -31.44 19.45 12.37
CA ASP A 17 -32.64 18.90 13.02
C ASP A 17 -33.25 17.76 12.17
N GLY A 18 -33.38 16.57 12.76
CA GLY A 18 -33.83 15.36 12.07
C GLY A 18 -32.81 14.65 11.18
N ALA A 19 -31.60 15.19 11.01
CA ALA A 19 -30.53 14.44 10.33
C ALA A 19 -30.13 13.23 11.16
N PHE A 20 -29.91 12.09 10.49
CA PHE A 20 -29.57 10.81 11.12
C PHE A 20 -30.68 10.21 11.99
N ALA A 21 -31.96 10.51 11.73
CA ALA A 21 -33.08 9.92 12.45
C ALA A 21 -33.27 8.41 12.16
N SER A 22 -32.86 7.94 10.96
CA SER A 22 -32.98 6.53 10.59
C SER A 22 -31.79 5.72 11.11
N ILE A 23 -32.05 4.48 11.53
CA ILE A 23 -30.99 3.54 11.95
C ILE A 23 -29.98 3.36 10.82
N GLU A 24 -30.45 3.33 9.57
CA GLU A 24 -29.60 3.17 8.40
C GLU A 24 -28.54 4.28 8.28
N THR A 25 -28.96 5.53 8.44
CA THR A 25 -28.05 6.68 8.36
C THR A 25 -27.10 6.76 9.54
N GLN A 26 -27.54 6.34 10.73
CA GLN A 26 -26.68 6.27 11.92
C GLN A 26 -25.57 5.23 11.77
N VAL A 27 -25.89 4.02 11.30
CA VAL A 27 -24.88 2.98 11.07
C VAL A 27 -23.93 3.38 9.95
N SER A 28 -24.45 3.99 8.88
CA SER A 28 -23.63 4.48 7.76
C SER A 28 -22.65 5.56 8.25
N LEU A 29 -23.11 6.49 9.09
CA LEU A 29 -22.27 7.49 9.73
C LEU A 29 -21.20 6.85 10.61
N ALA A 30 -21.60 5.87 11.44
CA ALA A 30 -20.68 5.16 12.34
C ALA A 30 -19.60 4.40 11.56
N TYR A 31 -19.96 3.75 10.45
CA TYR A 31 -19.03 3.11 9.53
C TYR A 31 -18.00 4.12 8.99
N ILE A 32 -18.45 5.24 8.42
CA ILE A 32 -17.57 6.25 7.81
C ILE A 32 -16.62 6.86 8.86
N ILE A 33 -17.13 7.22 10.03
CA ILE A 33 -16.32 7.77 11.13
C ILE A 33 -15.30 6.75 11.61
N LEU A 34 -15.71 5.49 11.81
CA LEU A 34 -14.83 4.43 12.28
C LEU A 34 -13.64 4.25 11.34
N PHE A 35 -13.89 4.10 10.03
CA PHE A 35 -12.80 3.90 9.08
C PHE A 35 -11.93 5.14 8.89
N THR A 36 -12.50 6.34 8.95
CA THR A 36 -11.72 7.59 8.99
C THR A 36 -10.76 7.61 10.18
N LEU A 37 -11.23 7.23 11.38
CA LEU A 37 -10.37 7.15 12.57
C LEU A 37 -9.31 6.05 12.43
N VAL A 38 -9.66 4.88 11.91
CA VAL A 38 -8.70 3.79 11.67
C VAL A 38 -7.58 4.25 10.73
N PHE A 39 -7.90 4.90 9.61
CA PHE A 39 -6.90 5.41 8.69
C PHE A 39 -6.09 6.57 9.27
N PHE A 40 -6.69 7.42 10.11
CA PHE A 40 -5.97 8.43 10.87
C PHE A 40 -4.94 7.80 11.82
N PHE A 41 -5.31 6.73 12.55
CA PHE A 41 -4.38 6.02 13.42
C PHE A 41 -3.28 5.29 12.64
N ILE A 42 -3.59 4.70 11.48
CA ILE A 42 -2.59 4.14 10.57
C ILE A 42 -1.63 5.25 10.12
N PHE A 43 -2.14 6.41 9.73
CA PHE A 43 -1.33 7.57 9.35
C PHE A 43 -0.40 8.02 10.48
N ALA A 44 -0.92 8.15 11.70
CA ALA A 44 -0.11 8.48 12.87
C ALA A 44 0.95 7.42 13.18
N ALA A 45 0.57 6.13 13.16
CA ALA A 45 1.46 5.00 13.38
C ALA A 45 2.64 4.98 12.39
N LEU A 46 2.42 5.43 11.16
CA LEU A 46 3.47 5.49 10.16
C LEU A 46 4.61 6.43 10.50
N PHE A 47 4.34 7.56 11.14
CA PHE A 47 5.43 8.45 11.58
C PHE A 47 6.30 7.76 12.62
N PHE A 48 5.68 7.02 13.55
CA PHE A 48 6.42 6.26 14.56
C PHE A 48 7.22 5.12 13.93
N VAL A 49 6.62 4.36 13.02
CA VAL A 49 7.31 3.28 12.29
C VAL A 49 8.47 3.85 11.48
N ARG A 50 8.24 4.89 10.67
CA ARG A 50 9.28 5.53 9.84
C ARG A 50 10.42 6.10 10.67
N LYS A 51 10.12 6.68 11.84
CA LYS A 51 11.15 7.19 12.77
C LYS A 51 12.02 6.05 13.31
N ARG A 52 11.43 4.89 13.59
CA ARG A 52 12.11 3.74 14.20
C ARG A 52 12.75 2.76 13.19
N SER A 53 12.29 2.73 11.95
CA SER A 53 12.80 1.80 10.93
C SER A 53 14.24 2.13 10.52
N GLY A 54 15.04 1.08 10.29
CA GLY A 54 16.37 1.14 9.67
C GLY A 54 16.34 1.68 8.23
N ARG A 55 17.50 1.76 7.57
CA ARG A 55 17.63 2.37 6.23
C ARG A 55 16.80 1.63 5.18
N THR A 56 16.75 0.30 5.27
CA THR A 56 16.00 -0.60 4.39
C THR A 56 14.50 -0.55 4.68
N GLY A 57 14.10 -0.52 5.95
CA GLY A 57 12.69 -0.36 6.34
C GLY A 57 12.10 0.97 5.87
N LYS A 58 12.89 2.05 5.91
CA LYS A 58 12.52 3.36 5.35
C LYS A 58 12.31 3.33 3.83
N ALA A 59 12.98 2.43 3.11
CA ALA A 59 12.77 2.25 1.68
C ALA A 59 11.44 1.54 1.37
N LEU A 60 11.00 0.61 2.23
CA LEU A 60 9.68 -0.02 2.11
C LEU A 60 8.54 0.97 2.45
N VAL A 61 8.71 1.77 3.52
CA VAL A 61 7.84 2.93 3.82
C VAL A 61 8.23 4.11 2.93
N SER A 62 8.22 3.86 1.62
CA SER A 62 8.56 4.84 0.61
C SER A 62 7.57 6.01 0.60
N THR A 63 7.94 7.06 -0.11
CA THR A 63 7.03 8.18 -0.40
C THR A 63 5.73 7.71 -1.05
N SER A 64 5.76 6.65 -1.86
CA SER A 64 4.58 6.05 -2.48
C SER A 64 3.60 5.47 -1.45
N TYR A 65 4.10 4.80 -0.42
CA TYR A 65 3.24 4.26 0.64
C TYR A 65 2.62 5.36 1.50
N ILE A 66 3.39 6.39 1.84
CA ILE A 66 2.87 7.57 2.57
C ILE A 66 1.81 8.28 1.73
N SER A 67 2.07 8.47 0.44
CA SER A 67 1.11 9.03 -0.52
C SER A 67 -0.19 8.22 -0.54
N ALA A 68 -0.09 6.88 -0.59
CA ALA A 68 -1.27 6.01 -0.56
C ALA A 68 -2.13 6.24 0.68
N VAL A 69 -1.51 6.31 1.87
CA VAL A 69 -2.23 6.50 3.13
C VAL A 69 -2.84 7.90 3.23
N VAL A 70 -2.13 8.93 2.78
CA VAL A 70 -2.63 10.31 2.76
C VAL A 70 -3.82 10.44 1.80
N MET A 71 -3.70 9.90 0.59
CA MET A 71 -4.81 9.90 -0.38
C MET A 71 -6.02 9.12 0.15
N MET A 72 -5.80 7.98 0.79
CA MET A 72 -6.86 7.20 1.45
C MET A 72 -7.56 8.01 2.55
N LEU A 73 -6.78 8.69 3.40
CA LEU A 73 -7.31 9.51 4.47
C LEU A 73 -8.13 10.69 3.92
N ILE A 74 -7.64 11.37 2.88
CA ILE A 74 -8.36 12.46 2.22
C ILE A 74 -9.69 11.96 1.63
N SER A 75 -9.69 10.80 0.96
CA SER A 75 -10.92 10.18 0.46
C SER A 75 -11.93 9.94 1.57
N ASN A 76 -11.54 9.31 2.68
CA ASN A 76 -12.44 9.05 3.82
C ASN A 76 -12.99 10.36 4.42
N ILE A 77 -12.17 11.41 4.52
CA ILE A 77 -12.60 12.72 5.01
C ILE A 77 -13.61 13.36 4.05
N LEU A 78 -13.36 13.32 2.73
CA LEU A 78 -14.27 13.85 1.72
C LEU A 78 -15.60 13.13 1.74
N GLU A 79 -15.60 11.80 1.88
CA GLU A 79 -16.81 10.99 2.02
C GLU A 79 -17.58 11.36 3.29
N THR A 80 -16.89 11.50 4.43
CA THR A 80 -17.49 11.94 5.70
C THR A 80 -18.19 13.30 5.55
N VAL A 81 -17.48 14.28 4.99
CA VAL A 81 -18.01 15.64 4.78
C VAL A 81 -19.20 15.60 3.83
N SER A 82 -19.11 14.86 2.72
CA SER A 82 -20.20 14.72 1.75
C SER A 82 -21.44 14.13 2.39
N PHE A 83 -21.27 13.07 3.19
CA PHE A 83 -22.36 12.38 3.88
C PHE A 83 -23.05 13.27 4.93
N ILE A 84 -22.27 14.06 5.68
CA ILE A 84 -22.83 15.03 6.64
C ILE A 84 -23.59 16.13 5.90
N LEU A 85 -23.00 16.71 4.84
CA LEU A 85 -23.61 17.81 4.10
C LEU A 85 -24.95 17.42 3.47
N ILE A 86 -25.04 16.24 2.85
CA ILE A 86 -26.29 15.73 2.25
C ILE A 86 -27.33 15.39 3.33
N SER A 87 -26.94 14.78 4.44
CA SER A 87 -27.85 14.44 5.55
C SER A 87 -28.43 15.69 6.22
N CYS A 88 -27.68 16.78 6.22
CA CYS A 88 -28.10 18.08 6.71
C CYS A 88 -28.86 18.92 5.67
N ASN A 89 -29.04 18.41 4.45
CA ASN A 89 -29.63 19.14 3.32
C ASN A 89 -28.98 20.53 3.08
N THR A 90 -27.67 20.63 3.31
CA THR A 90 -26.91 21.90 3.21
C THR A 90 -26.25 22.09 1.84
N THR A 91 -26.21 21.04 1.03
CA THR A 91 -25.55 21.01 -0.27
C THR A 91 -26.53 20.58 -1.36
N ASN A 92 -26.34 21.11 -2.57
CA ASN A 92 -27.10 20.68 -3.74
C ASN A 92 -26.61 19.30 -4.20
N TYR A 93 -27.50 18.52 -4.82
CA TYR A 93 -27.20 17.18 -5.36
C TYR A 93 -25.95 17.15 -6.26
N PHE A 94 -25.78 18.16 -7.12
CA PHE A 94 -24.61 18.27 -8.01
C PHE A 94 -23.27 18.44 -7.24
N ASN A 95 -23.26 19.22 -6.17
CA ASN A 95 -22.07 19.42 -5.34
C ASN A 95 -21.72 18.16 -4.56
N TYR A 96 -22.74 17.46 -4.04
CA TYR A 96 -22.57 16.16 -3.43
C TYR A 96 -21.92 15.17 -4.40
N LEU A 97 -22.45 15.04 -5.63
CA LEU A 97 -21.87 14.16 -6.65
C LEU A 97 -20.41 14.50 -6.96
N ASN A 98 -20.07 15.78 -7.11
CA ASN A 98 -18.68 16.19 -7.35
C ASN A 98 -17.74 15.79 -6.21
N MET A 99 -18.18 15.91 -4.94
CA MET A 99 -17.37 15.48 -3.80
C MET A 99 -17.21 13.96 -3.73
N VAL A 100 -18.26 13.20 -4.04
CA VAL A 100 -18.22 11.73 -4.13
C VAL A 100 -17.26 11.29 -5.24
N ILE A 101 -17.34 11.90 -6.43
CA ILE A 101 -16.41 11.63 -7.54
C ILE A 101 -14.97 11.93 -7.12
N ALA A 102 -14.73 13.08 -6.48
CA ALA A 102 -13.40 13.44 -5.99
C ALA A 102 -12.88 12.41 -4.98
N SER A 103 -13.72 11.99 -4.01
CA SER A 103 -13.36 10.95 -3.03
C SER A 103 -12.97 9.65 -3.73
N ASN A 104 -13.76 9.18 -4.70
CA ASN A 104 -13.50 7.96 -5.45
C ASN A 104 -12.17 8.00 -6.23
N VAL A 105 -11.84 9.16 -6.81
CA VAL A 105 -10.55 9.36 -7.50
C VAL A 105 -9.39 9.21 -6.50
N PHE A 106 -9.48 9.84 -5.32
CA PHE A 106 -8.44 9.69 -4.29
C PHE A 106 -8.35 8.27 -3.76
N TYR A 107 -9.47 7.59 -3.54
CA TYR A 107 -9.53 6.18 -3.12
C TYR A 107 -8.80 5.26 -4.11
N ALA A 108 -9.05 5.45 -5.41
CA ALA A 108 -8.45 4.63 -6.44
C ALA A 108 -6.97 4.93 -6.63
N LEU A 109 -6.56 6.21 -6.57
CA LEU A 109 -5.14 6.57 -6.59
C LEU A 109 -4.39 5.98 -5.39
N ALA A 110 -5.00 6.02 -4.21
CA ALA A 110 -4.45 5.41 -3.01
C ALA A 110 -4.27 3.89 -3.17
N THR A 111 -5.31 3.23 -3.70
CA THR A 111 -5.31 1.80 -4.00
C THR A 111 -4.23 1.44 -5.01
N TRP A 112 -4.09 2.22 -6.09
CA TRP A 112 -3.05 2.02 -7.08
C TRP A 112 -1.65 2.19 -6.48
N CYS A 113 -1.43 3.23 -5.66
CA CYS A 113 -0.16 3.44 -4.97
C CYS A 113 0.18 2.25 -4.05
N LEU A 114 -0.81 1.71 -3.34
CA LEU A 114 -0.65 0.55 -2.47
C LEU A 114 -0.33 -0.74 -3.26
N LEU A 115 -0.95 -0.94 -4.42
CA LEU A 115 -0.61 -2.02 -5.34
C LEU A 115 0.80 -1.86 -5.91
N PHE A 116 1.20 -0.64 -6.30
CA PHE A 116 2.57 -0.35 -6.74
C PHE A 116 3.58 -0.70 -5.65
N VAL A 117 3.36 -0.28 -4.40
CA VAL A 117 4.23 -0.63 -3.27
C VAL A 117 4.32 -2.14 -3.08
N THR A 118 3.17 -2.84 -3.16
CA THR A 118 3.12 -4.29 -2.87
C THR A 118 3.65 -5.15 -3.99
N VAL A 119 3.34 -4.85 -5.24
CA VAL A 119 3.73 -5.68 -6.37
C VAL A 119 5.13 -5.33 -6.86
N TYR A 120 5.49 -4.05 -6.87
CA TYR A 120 6.77 -3.60 -7.38
C TYR A 120 7.84 -3.49 -6.28
N ILE A 121 7.61 -2.67 -5.26
CA ILE A 121 8.65 -2.39 -4.24
C ILE A 121 8.94 -3.64 -3.40
N LEU A 122 7.90 -4.28 -2.87
CA LEU A 122 8.08 -5.46 -2.02
C LEU A 122 8.69 -6.62 -2.81
N ASN A 123 8.27 -6.86 -4.06
CA ASN A 123 8.87 -7.90 -4.90
C ASN A 123 10.33 -7.60 -5.25
N ALA A 124 10.67 -6.34 -5.53
CA ALA A 124 12.06 -5.94 -5.77
C ALA A 124 12.94 -6.18 -4.53
N LEU A 125 12.43 -5.93 -3.33
CA LEU A 125 13.13 -6.19 -2.07
C LEU A 125 13.26 -7.69 -1.77
N LEU A 126 12.19 -8.46 -1.95
CA LEU A 126 12.21 -9.92 -1.79
C LEU A 126 13.18 -10.57 -2.77
N THR A 127 13.24 -10.08 -4.01
CA THR A 127 14.19 -10.56 -5.03
C THR A 127 15.62 -10.29 -4.57
N ARG A 128 15.93 -9.08 -4.10
CA ARG A 128 17.27 -8.77 -3.54
C ARG A 128 17.61 -9.70 -2.39
N TYR A 129 16.69 -9.91 -1.45
CA TYR A 129 16.89 -10.81 -0.32
C TYR A 129 17.20 -12.25 -0.75
N LEU A 130 16.46 -12.76 -1.75
CA LEU A 130 16.70 -14.11 -2.28
C LEU A 130 18.07 -14.26 -2.95
N HIS A 131 18.56 -13.20 -3.60
CA HIS A 131 19.84 -13.23 -4.33
C HIS A 131 21.07 -13.11 -3.43
N LEU A 132 21.00 -12.34 -2.33
CA LEU A 132 22.09 -12.27 -1.36
C LEU A 132 22.45 -13.66 -0.78
N GLY A 133 21.47 -14.57 -0.68
CA GLY A 133 21.74 -15.93 -0.21
C GLY A 133 22.43 -16.85 -1.23
N ARG A 134 22.62 -16.45 -2.49
CA ARG A 134 23.08 -17.35 -3.57
C ARG A 134 24.27 -16.85 -4.40
N GLY A 135 24.78 -15.64 -4.16
CA GLY A 135 25.92 -15.07 -4.92
C GLY A 135 25.69 -14.96 -6.43
N GLN A 136 24.44 -15.05 -6.90
CA GLN A 136 24.13 -15.19 -8.32
C GLN A 136 23.58 -13.87 -8.88
N GLN A 137 24.25 -13.34 -9.92
CA GLN A 137 23.86 -12.12 -10.63
C GLN A 137 22.39 -12.16 -11.05
N THR A 138 21.66 -11.10 -10.72
CA THR A 138 20.23 -10.99 -11.02
C THR A 138 20.00 -10.82 -12.52
N SER A 139 19.30 -11.74 -13.16
CA SER A 139 18.85 -11.55 -14.54
C SER A 139 17.89 -10.36 -14.62
N PRO A 140 18.03 -9.44 -15.60
CA PRO A 140 17.18 -8.25 -15.73
C PRO A 140 15.69 -8.57 -15.90
N VAL A 141 15.35 -9.77 -16.39
CA VAL A 141 13.99 -10.25 -16.66
C VAL A 141 13.09 -10.21 -15.41
N VAL A 142 13.63 -10.51 -14.22
CA VAL A 142 12.83 -10.59 -12.98
C VAL A 142 12.29 -9.21 -12.55
N LYS A 143 12.95 -8.11 -12.96
CA LYS A 143 12.50 -6.75 -12.64
C LYS A 143 11.40 -6.25 -13.58
N VAL A 144 11.38 -6.73 -14.83
CA VAL A 144 10.46 -6.26 -15.87
C VAL A 144 9.05 -6.78 -15.64
N ILE A 145 8.90 -8.03 -15.18
CA ILE A 145 7.60 -8.68 -14.96
C ILE A 145 6.70 -7.92 -13.97
N PRO A 146 7.12 -7.60 -12.72
CA PRO A 146 6.26 -6.88 -11.79
C PRO A 146 5.95 -5.45 -12.26
N LEU A 147 6.89 -4.80 -12.96
CA LEU A 147 6.64 -3.49 -13.55
C LEU A 147 5.54 -3.58 -14.62
N ALA A 148 5.61 -4.57 -15.51
CA ALA A 148 4.58 -4.80 -16.53
C ALA A 148 3.20 -5.08 -15.89
N VAL A 149 3.15 -5.90 -14.83
CA VAL A 149 1.91 -6.19 -14.10
C VAL A 149 1.30 -4.91 -13.52
N VAL A 150 2.11 -4.05 -12.89
CA VAL A 150 1.61 -2.79 -12.32
C VAL A 150 1.17 -1.80 -13.40
N THR A 151 1.91 -1.73 -14.51
CA THR A 151 1.54 -0.88 -15.65
C THR A 151 0.23 -1.32 -16.31
N VAL A 152 -0.06 -2.63 -16.35
CA VAL A 152 -1.34 -3.16 -16.87
C VAL A 152 -2.47 -2.99 -15.85
N MET A 153 -2.19 -3.10 -14.56
CA MET A 153 -3.18 -2.89 -13.49
C MET A 153 -3.69 -1.44 -13.45
N LEU A 154 -2.86 -0.45 -13.78
CA LEU A 154 -3.27 0.96 -13.80
C LEU A 154 -4.47 1.25 -14.73
N PRO A 155 -4.43 0.94 -16.05
CA PRO A 155 -5.56 1.15 -16.94
C PRO A 155 -6.77 0.30 -16.56
N LEU A 156 -6.58 -0.88 -15.98
CA LEU A 156 -7.67 -1.71 -15.42
C LEU A 156 -8.37 -0.99 -14.25
N ILE A 157 -7.63 -0.38 -13.33
CA ILE A 157 -8.20 0.43 -12.23
C ILE A 157 -8.87 1.69 -12.79
N CYS A 158 -8.27 2.35 -13.78
CA CYS A 158 -8.88 3.51 -14.44
C CYS A 158 -10.19 3.14 -15.15
N ALA A 159 -10.22 2.00 -15.84
CA ALA A 159 -11.42 1.47 -16.49
C ALA A 159 -12.47 1.08 -15.44
N GLY A 160 -12.07 0.42 -14.35
CA GLY A 160 -12.92 0.08 -13.22
C GLY A 160 -13.51 1.31 -12.54
N MET A 161 -12.72 2.36 -12.31
CA MET A 161 -13.20 3.66 -11.78
C MET A 161 -14.22 4.30 -12.71
N ARG A 162 -13.93 4.35 -14.01
CA ARG A 162 -14.86 4.90 -15.00
C ARG A 162 -16.15 4.10 -15.00
N LEU A 163 -16.06 2.78 -14.93
CA LEU A 163 -17.21 1.89 -14.85
C LEU A 163 -17.99 2.12 -13.55
N TRP A 164 -17.33 2.25 -12.40
CA TRP A 164 -17.98 2.50 -11.12
C TRP A 164 -18.69 3.85 -11.10
N THR A 165 -18.02 4.90 -11.59
CA THR A 165 -18.59 6.25 -11.72
C THR A 165 -19.75 6.25 -12.72
N TYR A 166 -19.60 5.54 -13.84
CA TYR A 166 -20.66 5.35 -14.82
C TYR A 166 -21.86 4.66 -14.17
N ILE A 167 -21.65 3.53 -13.48
CA ILE A 167 -22.68 2.79 -12.76
C ILE A 167 -23.35 3.65 -11.69
N THR A 168 -22.63 4.50 -10.95
CA THR A 168 -23.25 5.36 -9.92
C THR A 168 -24.14 6.43 -10.55
N ILE A 169 -23.82 6.87 -11.76
CA ILE A 169 -24.58 7.86 -12.53
C ILE A 169 -25.70 7.19 -13.35
N THR A 170 -25.50 5.95 -13.79
CA THR A 170 -26.45 5.19 -14.61
C THR A 170 -27.31 4.22 -13.82
N SER A 171 -27.11 4.04 -12.52
CA SER A 171 -28.07 3.33 -11.66
C SER A 171 -29.40 4.07 -11.51
N ASP A 172 -29.50 5.34 -11.92
CA ASP A 172 -30.75 6.07 -12.15
C ASP A 172 -31.33 5.89 -13.58
N ALA A 173 -30.62 5.21 -14.47
CA ALA A 173 -30.99 5.01 -15.86
C ALA A 173 -30.62 3.58 -16.31
N GLU A 174 -31.48 2.64 -15.92
CA GLU A 174 -31.70 1.33 -16.56
C GLU A 174 -30.49 0.60 -17.22
N ARG A 175 -30.15 -0.55 -16.61
CA ARG A 175 -30.29 -1.87 -17.26
C ARG A 175 -29.50 -2.08 -18.58
N SER A 176 -28.34 -2.75 -18.51
CA SER A 176 -27.95 -3.88 -19.41
C SER A 176 -26.44 -4.14 -19.45
N GLY A 177 -26.04 -5.39 -19.16
CA GLY A 177 -25.03 -6.13 -19.94
C GLY A 177 -23.63 -6.28 -19.33
N GLY A 178 -23.31 -7.49 -18.86
CA GLY A 178 -22.03 -7.86 -18.22
C GLY A 178 -20.97 -8.55 -19.10
N GLY A 179 -19.88 -8.99 -18.47
CA GLY A 179 -18.84 -9.86 -19.04
C GLY A 179 -17.56 -9.99 -18.18
N ASP A 180 -17.05 -11.22 -18.02
CA ASP A 180 -16.18 -11.80 -16.97
C ASP A 180 -14.66 -11.49 -16.97
N MET A 181 -14.03 -11.69 -15.80
CA MET A 181 -12.57 -11.68 -15.53
C MET A 181 -11.92 -13.08 -15.50
N ILE A 182 -10.63 -13.16 -15.87
CA ILE A 182 -9.78 -14.34 -15.69
C ILE A 182 -8.59 -14.01 -14.77
N VAL A 183 -8.43 -14.85 -13.74
CA VAL A 183 -7.34 -14.90 -12.77
C VAL A 183 -6.26 -15.89 -13.22
N MET A 184 -4.97 -15.56 -13.03
CA MET A 184 -3.90 -16.57 -13.04
C MET A 184 -2.88 -16.46 -11.91
N LYS A 185 -2.48 -17.68 -11.49
CA LYS A 185 -1.63 -18.12 -10.38
C LYS A 185 -0.13 -17.82 -10.57
N MET A 186 0.60 -17.68 -9.46
CA MET A 186 1.95 -18.23 -9.32
C MET A 186 2.23 -18.81 -7.92
N ARG A 187 3.03 -19.89 -7.91
CA ARG A 187 3.34 -20.78 -6.77
C ARG A 187 4.84 -20.75 -6.43
N ALA A 188 5.11 -20.37 -5.17
CA ALA A 188 6.14 -20.77 -4.21
C ALA A 188 7.61 -21.07 -4.61
N ARG A 189 8.53 -20.32 -3.96
CA ARG A 189 9.81 -20.83 -3.43
C ARG A 189 9.99 -20.33 -1.98
N ARG A 190 10.30 -21.24 -1.05
CA ARG A 190 10.46 -20.96 0.39
C ARG A 190 11.93 -20.77 0.76
N VAL A 191 12.37 -19.53 0.97
CA VAL A 191 13.53 -19.19 1.82
C VAL A 191 13.32 -17.78 2.39
N ALA A 192 12.63 -17.68 3.53
CA ALA A 192 12.58 -16.47 4.36
C ALA A 192 12.09 -16.87 5.78
N GLY A 193 12.60 -16.20 6.81
CA GLY A 193 12.20 -16.46 8.20
C GLY A 193 10.68 -16.42 8.38
N GLY A 194 10.13 -17.39 9.12
CA GLY A 194 8.68 -17.66 9.16
C GLY A 194 7.80 -16.44 9.45
N GLY A 195 8.28 -15.47 10.24
CA GLY A 195 7.55 -14.23 10.55
C GLY A 195 7.24 -13.35 9.33
N LEU A 196 8.20 -13.20 8.40
CA LEU A 196 8.00 -12.37 7.20
C LEU A 196 6.99 -13.02 6.25
N ILE A 197 7.04 -14.35 6.12
CA ILE A 197 6.12 -15.12 5.28
C ILE A 197 4.69 -14.95 5.76
N VAL A 198 4.46 -14.96 7.08
CA VAL A 198 3.13 -14.75 7.65
C VAL A 198 2.60 -13.37 7.26
N TRP A 199 3.38 -12.30 7.42
CA TRP A 199 2.93 -10.96 7.04
C TRP A 199 2.65 -10.80 5.54
N VAL A 200 3.48 -11.39 4.68
CA VAL A 200 3.25 -11.38 3.22
C VAL A 200 2.00 -12.18 2.86
N ALA A 201 1.77 -13.33 3.51
CA ALA A 201 0.56 -14.12 3.30
C ALA A 201 -0.69 -13.38 3.77
N VAL A 202 -0.64 -12.71 4.93
CA VAL A 202 -1.70 -11.86 5.44
C VAL A 202 -1.99 -10.70 4.47
N LEU A 203 -0.95 -10.03 3.97
CA LEU A 203 -1.08 -8.96 2.98
C LEU A 203 -1.77 -9.47 1.71
N PHE A 204 -1.30 -10.58 1.16
CA PHE A 204 -1.85 -11.15 -0.07
C PHE A 204 -3.30 -11.61 0.11
N PHE A 205 -3.59 -12.32 1.20
CA PHE A 205 -4.94 -12.77 1.52
C PHE A 205 -5.89 -11.59 1.69
N SER A 206 -5.46 -10.56 2.44
CA SER A 206 -6.24 -9.35 2.62
C SER A 206 -6.52 -8.68 1.29
N MET A 207 -5.47 -8.51 0.46
CA MET A 207 -5.60 -7.91 -0.87
C MET A 207 -6.56 -8.66 -1.78
N LEU A 208 -6.42 -9.97 -1.84
CA LEU A 208 -7.28 -10.82 -2.66
C LEU A 208 -8.73 -10.76 -2.19
N LEU A 209 -8.97 -10.80 -0.88
CA LEU A 209 -10.32 -10.84 -0.34
C LEU A 209 -11.09 -9.54 -0.55
N TRP A 210 -10.48 -8.37 -0.32
CA TRP A 210 -11.17 -7.10 -0.59
C TRP A 210 -11.44 -6.88 -2.09
N ASN A 211 -10.55 -7.35 -2.98
CA ASN A 211 -10.78 -7.30 -4.42
C ASN A 211 -11.93 -8.23 -4.85
N ILE A 212 -12.00 -9.45 -4.31
CA ILE A 212 -13.11 -10.37 -4.57
C ILE A 212 -14.43 -9.77 -4.08
N LEU A 213 -14.47 -9.22 -2.86
CA LEU A 213 -15.67 -8.57 -2.34
C LEU A 213 -16.10 -7.36 -3.20
N SER A 214 -15.14 -6.59 -3.72
CA SER A 214 -15.41 -5.48 -4.63
C SER A 214 -15.96 -5.96 -5.97
N LEU A 215 -15.46 -7.09 -6.49
CA LEU A 215 -15.92 -7.70 -7.73
C LEU A 215 -17.31 -8.31 -7.59
N ILE A 216 -17.58 -8.97 -6.47
CA ILE A 216 -18.91 -9.47 -6.11
C ILE A 216 -19.90 -8.29 -6.08
N ARG A 217 -19.54 -7.19 -5.39
CA ARG A 217 -20.37 -5.98 -5.35
C ARG A 217 -20.66 -5.44 -6.74
N ALA A 218 -19.64 -5.35 -7.59
CA ALA A 218 -19.81 -4.87 -8.97
C ALA A 218 -20.73 -5.79 -9.77
N ALA A 219 -20.53 -7.11 -9.67
CA ALA A 219 -21.37 -8.10 -10.36
C ALA A 219 -22.83 -8.05 -9.89
N GLU A 220 -23.05 -7.85 -8.59
CA GLU A 220 -24.39 -7.70 -8.00
C GLU A 220 -25.11 -6.47 -8.54
N ILE A 221 -24.43 -5.32 -8.55
CA ILE A 221 -24.96 -4.08 -9.13
C ILE A 221 -25.31 -4.29 -10.61
N LEU A 222 -24.45 -4.98 -11.37
CA LEU A 222 -24.74 -5.31 -12.79
C LEU A 222 -25.92 -6.28 -12.95
N SER A 223 -26.11 -7.21 -12.01
CA SER A 223 -27.18 -8.21 -12.05
C SER A 223 -28.55 -7.66 -11.65
N GLY A 224 -28.59 -6.44 -11.08
CA GLY A 224 -29.81 -5.85 -10.54
C GLY A 224 -30.34 -6.55 -9.29
N ILE A 225 -29.53 -7.39 -8.64
CA ILE A 225 -29.89 -8.03 -7.38
C ILE A 225 -29.71 -6.99 -6.26
N THR A 226 -30.82 -6.52 -5.70
CA THR A 226 -30.81 -5.62 -4.54
C THR A 226 -30.73 -6.43 -3.25
N TRP A 227 -29.64 -6.27 -2.50
CA TRP A 227 -29.53 -6.87 -1.18
C TRP A 227 -30.34 -6.07 -0.16
N ASN A 228 -30.59 -6.66 1.01
CA ASN A 228 -31.00 -5.83 2.13
C ASN A 228 -29.86 -4.88 2.49
N TRP A 229 -30.20 -3.67 2.91
CA TRP A 229 -29.22 -2.63 3.27
C TRP A 229 -28.21 -3.11 4.34
N GLY A 230 -28.64 -4.00 5.26
CA GLY A 230 -27.76 -4.57 6.28
C GLY A 230 -26.63 -5.44 5.72
N ALA A 231 -26.88 -6.19 4.64
CA ALA A 231 -25.88 -7.01 3.98
C ALA A 231 -24.89 -6.14 3.19
N GLU A 232 -25.37 -5.08 2.54
CA GLU A 232 -24.51 -4.09 1.90
C GLU A 232 -23.56 -3.43 2.90
N MET A 233 -24.08 -3.06 4.08
CA MET A 233 -23.25 -2.55 5.17
C MET A 233 -22.25 -3.58 5.67
N ALA A 234 -22.68 -4.82 5.93
CA ALA A 234 -21.78 -5.87 6.39
C ALA A 234 -20.62 -6.12 5.41
N GLN A 235 -20.91 -6.11 4.10
CA GLN A 235 -19.91 -6.21 3.05
C GLN A 235 -18.97 -4.99 3.03
N ALA A 236 -19.49 -3.78 3.22
CA ALA A 236 -18.67 -2.57 3.32
C ALA A 236 -17.71 -2.63 4.53
N TYR A 237 -18.19 -3.07 5.70
CA TYR A 237 -17.35 -3.29 6.89
C TYR A 237 -16.24 -4.31 6.63
N LEU A 238 -16.56 -5.45 5.99
CA LEU A 238 -15.58 -6.46 5.64
C LEU A 238 -14.54 -5.91 4.67
N GLN A 239 -14.98 -5.21 3.61
CA GLN A 239 -14.10 -4.60 2.63
C GLN A 239 -13.14 -3.59 3.29
N GLY A 240 -13.67 -2.66 4.09
CA GLY A 240 -12.88 -1.67 4.83
C GLY A 240 -11.89 -2.34 5.80
N ALA A 241 -12.30 -3.40 6.50
CA ALA A 241 -11.44 -4.11 7.44
C ALA A 241 -10.25 -4.78 6.74
N PHE A 242 -10.47 -5.49 5.62
CA PHE A 242 -9.39 -6.09 4.84
C PHE A 242 -8.51 -5.04 4.16
N GLN A 243 -9.08 -3.91 3.78
CA GLN A 243 -8.30 -2.81 3.26
C GLN A 243 -7.35 -2.24 4.33
N ALA A 244 -7.87 -1.90 5.52
CA ALA A 244 -7.06 -1.43 6.64
C ALA A 244 -5.99 -2.46 7.04
N LEU A 245 -6.35 -3.74 7.05
CA LEU A 245 -5.44 -4.84 7.37
C LEU A 245 -4.30 -4.98 6.35
N ALA A 246 -4.51 -4.64 5.08
CA ALA A 246 -3.44 -4.60 4.08
C ALA A 246 -2.40 -3.50 4.39
N PHE A 247 -2.85 -2.30 4.77
CA PHE A 247 -1.95 -1.22 5.21
C PHE A 247 -1.18 -1.61 6.48
N VAL A 248 -1.87 -2.19 7.46
CA VAL A 248 -1.24 -2.68 8.69
C VAL A 248 -0.21 -3.77 8.41
N ALA A 249 -0.52 -4.72 7.52
CA ALA A 249 0.40 -5.78 7.15
C ALA A 249 1.66 -5.21 6.48
N LEU A 250 1.55 -4.21 5.60
CA LEU A 250 2.71 -3.54 5.02
C LEU A 250 3.59 -2.84 6.08
N MET A 251 2.99 -2.21 7.09
CA MET A 251 3.74 -1.68 8.24
C MET A 251 4.45 -2.78 9.04
N GLY A 252 3.78 -3.92 9.23
CA GLY A 252 4.35 -5.10 9.88
C GLY A 252 5.56 -5.63 9.12
N ILE A 253 5.45 -5.73 7.79
CA ILE A 253 6.58 -6.08 6.91
C ILE A 253 7.69 -5.04 7.08
N ALA A 254 7.41 -3.74 7.02
CA ALA A 254 8.43 -2.69 7.11
C ALA A 254 9.23 -2.70 8.41
N LYS A 255 8.60 -3.10 9.51
CA LYS A 255 9.22 -3.16 10.85
C LYS A 255 9.91 -4.50 11.13
N HIS A 256 9.84 -5.47 10.22
CA HIS A 256 10.33 -6.81 10.50
C HIS A 256 11.86 -6.83 10.74
N PRO A 257 12.37 -7.52 11.78
CA PRO A 257 13.81 -7.54 12.10
C PRO A 257 14.71 -8.13 11.02
N SER A 258 14.15 -8.90 10.07
CA SER A 258 14.91 -9.47 8.95
C SER A 258 15.61 -8.44 8.08
N TRP A 259 15.17 -7.18 8.12
CA TRP A 259 15.81 -6.09 7.37
C TRP A 259 17.12 -5.62 8.01
N GLU A 260 17.27 -5.73 9.33
CA GLU A 260 18.50 -5.35 10.02
C GLU A 260 19.63 -6.31 9.65
N SER A 261 19.36 -7.62 9.68
CA SER A 261 20.32 -8.65 9.25
C SER A 261 20.78 -8.49 7.79
N MET A 262 19.95 -7.90 6.92
CA MET A 262 20.32 -7.63 5.53
C MET A 262 21.32 -6.47 5.42
N GLU A 263 21.20 -5.46 6.27
CA GLU A 263 22.14 -4.33 6.32
C GLU A 263 23.53 -4.81 6.77
N ASP A 264 23.57 -5.68 7.79
CA ASP A 264 24.82 -6.26 8.28
C ASP A 264 25.52 -7.12 7.21
N ALA A 265 24.76 -7.94 6.47
CA ALA A 265 25.30 -8.78 5.40
C ALA A 265 25.87 -7.96 4.24
N VAL A 266 25.19 -6.89 3.83
CA VAL A 266 25.68 -5.98 2.77
C VAL A 266 26.94 -5.25 3.23
N GLN A 267 27.02 -4.87 4.50
CA GLN A 267 28.18 -4.16 5.04
C GLN A 267 29.40 -5.06 5.17
N GLN A 268 29.23 -6.37 5.44
CA GLN A 268 30.33 -7.34 5.44
C GLN A 268 30.93 -7.55 4.03
N GLU A 269 30.11 -7.60 2.99
CA GLU A 269 30.60 -7.82 1.61
C GLU A 269 31.38 -6.60 1.07
N TYR A 270 31.04 -5.39 1.51
CA TYR A 270 31.75 -4.16 1.16
C TYR A 270 32.88 -3.79 2.10
N SER A 271 33.09 -4.53 3.19
CA SER A 271 34.30 -4.36 3.99
C SER A 271 35.44 -4.72 3.04
N PRO A 272 36.25 -3.74 2.57
CA PRO A 272 37.25 -3.98 1.56
C PRO A 272 38.05 -5.15 2.09
N VAL A 273 38.03 -6.29 1.37
CA VAL A 273 38.94 -7.40 1.61
C VAL A 273 40.24 -6.70 1.83
N GLY A 274 40.70 -6.68 3.09
CA GLY A 274 41.79 -5.82 3.47
C GLY A 274 42.80 -6.03 2.36
N GLN A 275 43.24 -4.94 1.73
CA GLN A 275 44.56 -4.98 1.13
C GLN A 275 45.34 -5.71 2.20
N GLN A 276 45.72 -6.96 1.91
CA GLN A 276 46.61 -7.69 2.76
C GLN A 276 47.82 -6.79 2.69
N GLN A 277 47.89 -5.83 3.63
CA GLN A 277 49.12 -5.23 4.06
C GLN A 277 49.86 -6.49 4.44
N ALA A 278 50.70 -6.92 3.49
CA ALA A 278 51.71 -7.92 3.71
C ALA A 278 52.37 -7.41 4.97
N THR A 279 51.96 -7.98 6.08
CA THR A 279 52.64 -7.76 7.34
C THR A 279 53.86 -8.59 7.10
N THR A 280 54.86 -7.96 6.48
CA THR A 280 56.21 -8.47 6.40
C THR A 280 56.60 -8.61 7.85
N THR A 281 56.37 -9.79 8.41
CA THR A 281 57.01 -10.22 9.64
C THR A 281 58.49 -10.20 9.32
N THR A 282 59.12 -9.06 9.55
CA THR A 282 60.56 -8.95 9.68
C THR A 282 60.89 -9.71 10.95
N THR A 283 61.04 -11.02 10.83
CA THR A 283 61.83 -11.80 11.78
C THR A 283 63.23 -11.22 11.71
N THR A 284 63.55 -10.35 12.66
CA THR A 284 64.91 -9.92 12.97
C THR A 284 65.70 -11.14 13.38
N TYR A 285 66.26 -11.85 12.40
CA TYR A 285 67.42 -12.69 12.61
C TYR A 285 68.64 -11.79 12.56
N GLU A 286 69.26 -11.64 13.71
CA GLU A 286 70.57 -11.01 13.88
C GLU A 286 71.61 -11.93 13.22
N GLY A 287 71.96 -11.63 11.96
CA GLY A 287 73.11 -12.23 11.28
C GLY A 287 72.82 -12.77 9.88
N ALA A 288 73.61 -12.29 8.92
CA ALA A 288 73.71 -12.69 7.52
C ALA A 288 72.73 -12.05 6.52
N GLN A 289 73.18 -10.87 6.09
CA GLN A 289 72.98 -10.22 4.80
C GLN A 289 72.76 -11.20 3.62
N LEU A 290 71.58 -11.16 2.99
CA LEU A 290 71.43 -11.56 1.59
C LEU A 290 70.37 -10.67 0.91
N ASP A 291 70.86 -9.71 0.14
CA ASP A 291 70.06 -8.81 -0.69
C ASP A 291 69.43 -9.58 -1.86
N HIS A 292 68.13 -9.85 -1.78
CA HIS A 292 67.31 -10.19 -2.94
C HIS A 292 66.10 -9.27 -3.01
N PHE A 293 66.26 -8.17 -3.76
CA PHE A 293 65.15 -7.36 -4.24
C PHE A 293 64.30 -8.19 -5.20
N GLN A 294 63.18 -8.69 -4.69
CA GLN A 294 62.14 -9.28 -5.53
C GLN A 294 61.19 -8.16 -5.97
N SER A 295 61.37 -7.69 -7.20
CA SER A 295 60.48 -6.71 -7.83
C SER A 295 59.03 -7.18 -7.77
N PRO A 296 58.08 -6.34 -7.34
CA PRO A 296 56.67 -6.69 -7.37
C PRO A 296 56.25 -6.92 -8.82
N ALA A 297 55.56 -8.05 -9.05
CA ALA A 297 55.01 -8.39 -10.35
C ALA A 297 54.08 -7.26 -10.83
N VAL A 298 54.50 -6.59 -11.91
CA VAL A 298 53.66 -5.64 -12.64
C VAL A 298 52.53 -6.45 -13.24
N TYR A 299 51.32 -6.30 -12.69
CA TYR A 299 50.12 -6.85 -13.29
C TYR A 299 49.84 -6.04 -14.57
N GLU A 300 50.15 -6.64 -15.72
CA GLU A 300 49.72 -6.13 -17.03
C GLU A 300 48.19 -6.13 -17.09
N ALA A 301 47.62 -4.95 -17.35
CA ALA A 301 46.19 -4.80 -17.53
C ALA A 301 45.74 -5.53 -18.81
N PRO A 302 44.62 -6.27 -18.80
CA PRO A 302 44.13 -6.96 -19.98
C PRO A 302 43.73 -5.95 -21.06
N VAL A 303 44.41 -6.04 -22.21
CA VAL A 303 44.09 -5.28 -23.41
C VAL A 303 42.77 -5.79 -23.98
N TYR A 304 41.73 -4.96 -23.94
CA TYR A 304 40.46 -5.24 -24.59
C TYR A 304 40.62 -5.11 -26.11
N VAL A 305 40.65 -6.25 -26.80
CA VAL A 305 40.62 -6.31 -28.26
C VAL A 305 39.19 -6.07 -28.72
N HIS A 306 38.93 -4.89 -29.28
CA HIS A 306 37.71 -4.62 -30.02
C HIS A 306 37.71 -5.42 -31.32
N ALA A 307 36.86 -6.45 -31.41
CA ALA A 307 36.52 -7.08 -32.69
C ALA A 307 35.63 -6.13 -33.50
N LYS A 308 36.02 -5.89 -34.75
CA LYS A 308 35.24 -5.15 -35.77
C LYS A 308 34.14 -6.01 -36.37
#